data_AF-A0A2V6M156-F1
#
_entry.id   AF-A0A2V6M156-F1
#
_cell.length_a   1.000
_cell.length_b   1.000
_cell.length_c   1.000
_cell.angle_alpha   90.00
_cell.angle_beta   90.00
_cell.angle_gamma   90.00
#
_symmetry.space_group_name_H-M   'P 1'
#
loop_
_entity.id
_entity.type
_entity.pdbx_description
1 polymer ?
#
loop_
_entity_poly.entity_id
_entity_poly.type
_entity_poly.pdbx_seq_one_letter_code
_entity_poly.pdbx_strand_id
1 'polypeptide(L)'
;MVERVGDLVLQSRCLTYRAVAYRRLADVGHCRTEAEKTLELATKLGMVEYIAMAKANLAWVAWRQEDHAEAEKLATEALDLWHRMDDPYGFDWMELWPLIAIALHRQDSSAAIGFAHGLLVEKSTSIAGNAVERNS
;
A
#
# COMPACT_ATOMS: atom_id res chain seq x y z
N MET A 1 2.87 -3.97 -30.62
CA MET A 1 3.68 -3.50 -29.47
C MET A 1 2.78 -2.94 -28.36
N VAL A 2 1.75 -2.15 -28.69
CA VAL A 2 0.74 -1.64 -27.74
C VAL A 2 -0.01 -2.74 -26.98
N GLU A 3 -0.43 -3.82 -27.66
CA GLU A 3 -1.15 -4.94 -27.03
C GLU A 3 -0.31 -5.61 -25.93
N ARG A 4 0.97 -5.85 -26.19
CA ARG A 4 1.88 -6.49 -25.22
C ARG A 4 2.15 -5.62 -23.99
N VAL A 5 2.17 -4.29 -24.15
CA VAL A 5 2.27 -3.38 -23.00
C VAL A 5 0.97 -3.37 -22.21
N GLY A 6 -0.19 -3.41 -22.89
CA GLY A 6 -1.50 -3.54 -22.25
C GLY A 6 -1.63 -4.81 -21.40
N ASP A 7 -1.16 -5.94 -21.92
CA ASP A 7 -1.16 -7.21 -21.19
C ASP A 7 -0.31 -7.16 -19.92
N LEU A 8 0.87 -6.54 -19.98
CA LEU A 8 1.77 -6.39 -18.84
C LEU A 8 1.20 -5.44 -17.77
N VAL A 9 0.52 -4.37 -18.19
CA VAL A 9 -0.20 -3.48 -17.28
C VAL A 9 -1.29 -4.25 -16.54
N LEU A 10 -2.12 -5.01 -17.26
CA LEU A 10 -3.17 -5.81 -16.63
C LEU A 10 -2.59 -6.87 -15.69
N GLN A 11 -1.50 -7.54 -16.10
CA GLN A 11 -0.80 -8.50 -15.26
C GLN A 11 -0.32 -7.86 -13.95
N SER A 12 0.30 -6.67 -14.00
CA SER A 12 0.74 -5.93 -12.82
C SER A 12 -0.40 -5.68 -11.83
N ARG A 13 -1.56 -5.24 -12.35
CA ARG A 13 -2.77 -5.02 -11.54
C ARG A 13 -3.26 -6.31 -10.89
N CYS A 14 -3.35 -7.39 -11.66
CA CYS A 14 -3.80 -8.69 -11.16
C CYS A 14 -2.89 -9.23 -10.05
N LEU A 15 -1.56 -9.14 -10.23
CA LEU A 15 -0.60 -9.55 -9.20
C LEU A 15 -0.81 -8.74 -7.92
N THR A 16 -1.02 -7.42 -8.05
CA THR A 16 -1.17 -6.55 -6.88
C THR A 16 -2.43 -6.88 -6.08
N TYR A 17 -3.57 -7.03 -6.75
CA TYR A 17 -4.82 -7.36 -6.05
C TYR A 17 -4.81 -8.76 -5.46
N ARG A 18 -4.07 -9.71 -6.06
CA ARG A 18 -3.81 -11.01 -5.43
C ARG A 18 -2.97 -10.87 -4.17
N ALA A 19 -1.92 -10.05 -4.17
CA ALA A 19 -1.12 -9.77 -2.97
C ALA A 19 -1.98 -9.20 -1.83
N VAL A 20 -2.85 -8.24 -2.14
CA VAL A 20 -3.81 -7.66 -1.17
C VAL A 20 -4.80 -8.71 -0.65
N ALA A 21 -5.30 -9.60 -1.52
CA ALA A 21 -6.19 -10.69 -1.11
C ALA A 21 -5.48 -11.66 -0.16
N TYR A 22 -4.25 -12.08 -0.48
CA TYR A 22 -3.46 -12.95 0.40
C TYR A 22 -3.12 -12.29 1.73
N ARG A 23 -2.81 -10.98 1.73
CA ARG A 23 -2.65 -10.18 2.96
C ARG A 23 -3.90 -10.27 3.85
N ARG A 24 -5.09 -10.09 3.27
CA ARG A 24 -6.36 -10.19 4.00
C ARG A 24 -6.66 -11.59 4.52
N LEU A 25 -6.20 -12.61 3.81
CA LEU A 25 -6.26 -14.02 4.25
C LEU A 25 -5.15 -14.39 5.25
N ALA A 26 -4.30 -13.43 5.63
CA ALA A 26 -3.13 -13.63 6.47
C ALA A 26 -2.09 -14.63 5.91
N ASP A 27 -2.16 -14.95 4.61
CA ASP A 27 -1.22 -15.82 3.91
C ASP A 27 0.05 -15.04 3.52
N VAL A 28 1.05 -15.10 4.41
CA VAL A 28 2.29 -14.33 4.30
C VAL A 28 3.12 -14.77 3.08
N GLY A 29 3.14 -16.07 2.79
CA GLY A 29 3.97 -16.63 1.72
C GLY A 29 3.50 -16.19 0.34
N HIS A 30 2.21 -16.37 0.05
CA HIS A 30 1.66 -15.95 -1.24
C HIS A 30 1.61 -14.43 -1.37
N CYS A 31 1.33 -13.70 -0.29
CA CYS A 31 1.38 -12.23 -0.30
C CYS A 31 2.76 -11.73 -0.72
N ARG A 32 3.84 -12.28 -0.14
CA ARG A 32 5.22 -11.96 -0.52
C ARG A 32 5.46 -12.20 -2.01
N THR A 33 5.19 -13.41 -2.48
CA THR A 33 5.49 -13.79 -3.87
C THR A 33 4.79 -12.90 -4.88
N GLU A 34 3.53 -12.56 -4.64
CA GLU A 34 2.76 -11.71 -5.56
C GLU A 34 3.20 -10.23 -5.46
N ALA A 35 3.55 -9.75 -4.26
CA ALA A 35 4.07 -8.39 -4.06
C ALA A 35 5.46 -8.20 -4.70
N GLU A 36 6.37 -9.17 -4.59
CA GLU A 36 7.69 -9.13 -5.26
C GLU A 36 7.55 -9.07 -6.79
N LYS A 37 6.68 -9.92 -7.36
CA LYS A 37 6.38 -9.90 -8.80
C LYS A 37 5.76 -8.56 -9.24
N THR A 38 4.86 -8.01 -8.41
CA THR A 38 4.28 -6.69 -8.64
C THR A 38 5.37 -5.63 -8.66
N LEU A 39 6.25 -5.60 -7.65
CA LEU A 39 7.32 -4.62 -7.54
C LEU A 39 8.22 -4.66 -8.77
N GLU A 40 8.63 -5.84 -9.21
CA GLU A 40 9.46 -6.01 -10.40
C GLU A 40 8.77 -5.47 -11.66
N LEU A 41 7.52 -5.88 -11.90
CA LEU A 41 6.79 -5.53 -13.12
C LEU A 41 6.36 -4.07 -13.15
N ALA A 42 5.82 -3.55 -12.04
CA ALA A 42 5.43 -2.15 -11.90
C ALA A 42 6.63 -1.21 -12.05
N THR A 43 7.80 -1.59 -11.51
CA THR A 43 9.05 -0.82 -11.69
C THR A 43 9.44 -0.76 -13.16
N LYS A 44 9.39 -1.90 -13.88
CA LYS A 44 9.69 -1.95 -15.32
C LYS A 44 8.73 -1.11 -16.17
N LEU A 45 7.47 -1.00 -15.74
CA LEU A 45 6.42 -0.27 -16.44
C LEU A 45 6.29 1.19 -15.99
N GLY A 46 7.02 1.62 -14.95
CA GLY A 46 6.92 2.98 -14.39
C GLY A 46 5.59 3.25 -13.67
N MET A 47 4.92 2.22 -13.16
CA MET A 47 3.61 2.32 -12.52
C MET A 47 3.74 2.63 -11.02
N VAL A 48 4.01 3.89 -10.70
CA VAL A 48 4.37 4.38 -9.34
C VAL A 48 3.38 3.95 -8.26
N GLU A 49 2.09 4.00 -8.55
CA GLU A 49 1.01 3.60 -7.64
C GLU A 49 1.08 2.11 -7.28
N TYR A 50 1.46 1.26 -8.24
CA TYR A 50 1.61 -0.18 -8.01
C TYR A 50 2.96 -0.53 -7.37
N ILE A 51 3.99 0.29 -7.56
CA ILE A 51 5.25 0.21 -6.80
C ILE A 51 4.97 0.48 -5.31
N ALA A 52 4.20 1.53 -5.00
CA ALA A 52 3.83 1.87 -3.64
C ALA A 52 3.02 0.73 -2.98
N MET A 53 1.97 0.24 -3.65
CA MET A 53 1.18 -0.90 -3.15
C MET A 53 2.01 -2.18 -2.94
N ALA A 54 2.98 -2.47 -3.82
CA ALA A 54 3.86 -3.61 -3.63
C ALA A 54 4.71 -3.47 -2.36
N LYS A 55 5.31 -2.29 -2.16
CA LYS A 55 6.07 -1.98 -0.94
C LYS A 55 5.21 -2.05 0.32
N ALA A 56 3.96 -1.59 0.27
CA ALA A 56 3.00 -1.72 1.37
C ALA A 56 2.77 -3.17 1.81
N ASN A 57 2.57 -4.05 0.82
CA ASN A 57 2.36 -5.47 1.08
C ASN A 57 3.62 -6.13 1.62
N LEU A 58 4.79 -5.77 1.10
CA LEU A 58 6.07 -6.25 1.62
C LEU A 58 6.37 -5.73 3.03
N ALA A 59 5.99 -4.50 3.36
CA ALA A 59 6.08 -3.97 4.72
C ALA A 59 5.23 -4.78 5.70
N TRP A 60 3.99 -5.11 5.31
CA TRP A 60 3.14 -6.01 6.10
C TRP A 60 3.76 -7.41 6.24
N VAL A 61 4.35 -7.97 5.18
CA VAL A 61 5.05 -9.26 5.23
C VAL A 61 6.23 -9.22 6.20
N ALA A 62 7.08 -8.20 6.13
CA ALA A 62 8.22 -8.01 7.03
C ALA A 62 7.76 -7.87 8.49
N TRP A 63 6.69 -7.10 8.71
CA TRP A 63 6.07 -6.96 10.04
C TRP A 63 5.57 -8.31 10.58
N ARG A 64 4.92 -9.13 9.75
CA ARG A 64 4.47 -10.49 10.13
C ARG A 64 5.62 -11.45 10.44
N GLN A 65 6.84 -11.12 10.04
CA GLN A 65 8.05 -11.88 10.32
C GLN A 65 8.90 -11.27 11.43
N GLU A 66 8.38 -10.26 12.13
CA GLU A 66 9.07 -9.56 13.21
C GLU A 66 10.31 -8.78 12.74
N ASP A 67 10.49 -8.60 11.43
CA ASP A 67 11.49 -7.70 10.87
C ASP A 67 10.94 -6.27 10.83
N HIS A 68 10.92 -5.65 12.01
CA HIS A 68 10.37 -4.31 12.18
C HIS A 68 11.17 -3.23 11.45
N ALA A 69 12.48 -3.43 11.26
CA ALA A 69 13.34 -2.48 10.56
C ALA A 69 13.02 -2.43 9.06
N GLU A 70 12.93 -3.60 8.42
CA GLU A 70 12.57 -3.65 7.00
C GLU A 70 11.10 -3.23 6.78
N ALA A 71 10.20 -3.58 7.71
CA ALA A 71 8.81 -3.12 7.66
C ALA A 71 8.69 -1.59 7.70
N GLU A 72 9.43 -0.93 8.59
CA GLU A 72 9.45 0.54 8.70
C GLU A 72 9.98 1.19 7.43
N LYS A 73 11.11 0.69 6.91
CA LYS A 73 11.72 1.17 5.68
C LYS A 73 10.75 1.07 4.51
N LEU A 74 10.18 -0.12 4.27
CA LEU A 74 9.27 -0.35 3.14
C LEU A 74 7.98 0.47 3.24
N ALA A 75 7.40 0.60 4.44
CA ALA A 75 6.20 1.39 4.63
C ALA A 75 6.46 2.90 4.44
N THR A 76 7.60 3.40 4.92
CA THR A 76 8.01 4.80 4.72
C THR A 76 8.24 5.09 3.24
N GLU A 77 8.95 4.20 2.53
CA GLU A 77 9.17 4.35 1.09
C GLU A 77 7.86 4.33 0.30
N ALA A 78 6.87 3.52 0.70
CA ALA A 78 5.56 3.49 0.07
C ALA A 78 4.77 4.78 0.34
N LEU A 79 4.78 5.28 1.57
CA LEU A 79 4.16 6.55 1.96
C LEU A 79 4.75 7.75 1.19
N ASP A 80 6.08 7.79 1.05
CA ASP A 80 6.77 8.82 0.27
C ASP A 80 6.37 8.80 -1.21
N LEU A 81 6.10 7.64 -1.79
CA LEU A 81 5.62 7.53 -3.16
C LEU A 81 4.20 8.08 -3.29
N TRP A 82 3.31 7.76 -2.35
CA TRP A 82 1.94 8.30 -2.34
C TRP A 82 1.91 9.82 -2.21
N HIS A 83 2.71 10.40 -1.31
CA HIS A 83 2.78 11.86 -1.12
C HIS A 83 3.31 12.62 -2.33
N ARG A 84 4.03 11.96 -3.25
CA ARG A 84 4.55 12.57 -4.48
C ARG A 84 3.57 12.48 -5.65
N MET A 85 2.43 11.82 -5.48
CA MET A 85 1.40 11.73 -6.51
C MET A 85 0.46 12.93 -6.44
N ASP A 86 0.12 13.50 -7.62
CA ASP A 86 -0.82 14.62 -7.72
C ASP A 86 -2.27 14.22 -7.35
N ASP A 87 -2.61 12.94 -7.54
CA ASP A 87 -3.89 12.34 -7.13
C ASP A 87 -3.59 11.02 -6.38
N PRO A 88 -3.34 11.08 -5.07
CA PRO A 88 -3.05 9.88 -4.28
C PRO A 88 -4.28 8.95 -4.30
N TYR A 89 -4.08 7.78 -4.88
CA TYR A 89 -5.07 6.72 -4.92
C TYR A 89 -5.40 6.31 -3.48
N GLY A 90 -6.70 6.22 -3.11
CA GLY A 90 -7.20 5.99 -1.74
C GLY A 90 -6.89 4.60 -1.14
N PHE A 91 -5.61 4.25 -1.12
CA PHE A 91 -5.04 2.99 -0.66
C PHE A 91 -3.85 3.21 0.27
N ASP A 92 -3.50 4.46 0.60
CA ASP A 92 -2.46 4.86 1.56
C ASP A 92 -2.72 4.33 2.98
N TRP A 93 -3.96 3.96 3.31
CA TRP A 93 -4.27 3.21 4.52
C TRP A 93 -3.49 1.88 4.65
N MET A 94 -3.04 1.26 3.55
CA MET A 94 -2.36 -0.04 3.60
C MET A 94 -0.97 0.02 4.25
N GLU A 95 -0.27 1.13 4.08
CA GLU A 95 1.07 1.46 4.61
C GLU A 95 1.00 1.96 6.05
N LEU A 96 -0.08 2.68 6.39
CA LEU A 96 -0.26 3.25 7.73
C LEU A 96 -0.44 2.18 8.81
N TRP A 97 -1.07 1.04 8.51
CA TRP A 97 -1.24 -0.05 9.49
C TRP A 97 0.09 -0.64 10.01
N PRO A 98 1.04 -1.04 9.14
CA PRO A 98 2.39 -1.42 9.57
C PRO A 98 3.08 -0.33 10.40
N LEU A 99 3.01 0.94 9.99
CA LEU A 99 3.66 2.05 10.70
C LEU A 99 3.09 2.26 12.11
N ILE A 100 1.77 2.18 12.27
CA ILE A 100 1.10 2.24 13.59
C ILE A 100 1.57 1.08 14.46
N ALA A 101 1.61 -0.14 13.93
CA ALA A 101 2.02 -1.32 14.69
C ALA A 101 3.48 -1.22 15.16
N ILE A 102 4.38 -0.70 14.32
CA ILE A 102 5.79 -0.47 14.67
C ILE A 102 5.93 0.64 15.70
N ALA A 103 5.22 1.76 15.54
CA ALA A 103 5.24 2.87 16.49
C ALA A 103 4.77 2.43 17.89
N LEU A 104 3.70 1.62 17.95
CA LEU A 104 3.23 1.02 19.21
C LEU A 104 4.25 0.05 19.81
N HIS A 105 4.92 -0.78 19.00
CA HIS A 105 5.98 -1.66 19.47
C HIS A 105 7.16 -0.87 20.08
N ARG A 106 7.51 0.28 19.48
CA ARG A 106 8.57 1.18 19.96
C ARG A 106 8.14 2.06 21.15
N GLN A 107 6.89 1.92 21.63
CA GLN A 107 6.29 2.79 22.64
C GLN A 107 6.25 4.28 22.24
N ASP A 108 6.33 4.58 20.95
CA ASP A 108 6.18 5.93 20.41
C ASP A 108 4.70 6.22 20.14
N SER A 109 3.99 6.54 21.21
CA SER A 109 2.57 6.89 21.15
C SER A 109 2.29 8.13 20.29
N SER A 110 3.25 9.05 20.17
CA SER A 110 3.08 10.26 19.37
C SER A 110 3.06 9.94 17.88
N ALA A 111 4.03 9.14 17.41
CA ALA A 111 4.05 8.68 16.02
C ALA A 111 2.83 7.82 15.69
N ALA A 112 2.43 6.91 16.58
CA ALA A 112 1.26 6.06 16.39
C ALA A 112 -0.04 6.89 16.22
N ILE A 113 -0.23 7.94 17.03
CA ILE A 113 -1.38 8.84 16.92
C ILE A 113 -1.33 9.62 15.60
N GLY A 114 -0.15 10.10 15.19
CA GLY A 114 0.02 10.80 13.90
C GLY A 114 -0.40 9.94 12.71
N PHE A 115 0.04 8.68 12.66
CA PHE A 115 -0.36 7.75 11.60
C PHE A 115 -1.85 7.37 11.67
N ALA A 116 -2.40 7.20 12.88
CA ALA A 116 -3.82 6.91 13.07
C ALA A 116 -4.74 8.07 12.63
N HIS A 117 -4.28 9.32 12.78
CA HIS A 117 -5.00 10.48 12.25
C HIS A 117 -5.06 10.45 10.70
N GLY A 118 -3.99 10.02 10.03
CA GLY A 118 -3.97 9.84 8.57
C GLY A 118 -5.10 8.91 8.08
N LEU A 119 -5.32 7.78 8.77
CA LEU A 119 -6.41 6.83 8.46
C LEU A 119 -7.81 7.45 8.58
N LEU A 120 -7.99 8.43 9.48
CA LEU A 120 -9.30 9.03 9.75
C LEU A 120 -9.61 10.18 8.78
N VAL A 121 -8.58 10.93 8.36
CA VAL A 121 -8.73 12.04 7.42
C VAL A 121 -9.08 11.53 6.03
N GLU A 122 -8.40 10.50 5.51
CA GLU A 122 -8.70 9.88 4.20
C GLU A 122 -10.16 9.40 4.13
N LYS A 123 -10.63 8.75 5.21
CA LYS A 123 -12.00 8.27 5.30
C LYS A 123 -13.00 9.42 5.19
N SER A 124 -12.75 10.56 5.84
CA SER A 124 -13.64 11.73 5.81
C SER A 124 -13.77 12.38 4.43
N THR A 125 -12.71 12.41 3.63
CA THR A 125 -12.72 12.91 2.25
C THR A 125 -13.49 11.98 1.32
N SER A 126 -13.35 10.66 1.51
CA SER A 126 -14.07 9.64 0.73
C SER A 126 -15.59 9.65 0.96
N ILE A 127 -16.06 9.93 2.18
CA ILE A 127 -17.51 10.08 2.47
C ILE A 127 -18.08 11.39 1.94
N ALA A 128 -17.28 12.47 1.93
CA ALA A 128 -17.70 13.76 1.40
C ALA A 128 -17.86 13.75 -0.13
N GLY A 129 -16.98 13.04 -0.86
CA GLY A 129 -17.08 12.89 -2.33
C GLY A 129 -18.34 12.12 -2.76
N ASN A 130 -18.74 11.08 -2.03
CA ASN A 130 -19.94 10.29 -2.32
C ASN A 130 -21.27 11.01 -2.00
N ALA A 131 -21.24 12.09 -1.21
CA ALA A 131 -22.44 12.87 -0.89
C ALA A 131 -22.77 13.89 -1.97
N VAL A 132 -21.79 14.33 -2.78
CA VAL A 132 -21.99 15.33 -3.84
C VAL A 132 -22.55 14.69 -5.12
N GLU A 133 -22.19 13.44 -5.44
CA GLU A 133 -22.66 12.77 -6.66
C GLU A 133 -24.09 12.19 -6.56
N ARG A 134 -24.67 12.07 -5.36
CA ARG A 134 -26.03 11.54 -5.18
C ARG A 134 -27.15 12.57 -5.30
N ASN A 135 -26.83 13.83 -5.60
CA ASN A 135 -27.80 14.92 -5.65
C ASN A 135 -27.78 15.72 -6.97
N SER A 136 -27.28 15.11 -8.06
CA SER A 136 -27.31 15.67 -9.43
C SER A 136 -28.28 14.92 -10.32
#